data_AF-A0A1F8LVU8-F1
#
_entry.id   AF-A0A1F8LVU8-F1
#
_cell.length_a   1.000
_cell.length_b   1.000
_cell.length_c   1.000
_cell.angle_alpha   90.00
_cell.angle_beta   90.00
_cell.angle_gamma   90.00
#
_symmetry.space_group_name_H-M   'P 1'
#
loop_
_entity.id
_entity.type
_entity.pdbx_description
1 polymer ?
#
loop_
_entity_poly.entity_id
_entity_poly.type
_entity_poly.pdbx_seq_one_letter_code
_entity_poly.pdbx_strand_id
1 'polypeptide(L)'
;KTVQLIGRDITSSEVLATLEGVDTIYTYNGARFDLPFIYQHLGINLAEMYDHCDLMFQCWRNNLRGGLKGVEKQLGISRESEGVDGLEAIRLWNRYLYSADLEALDTLLRYNLEDVINLKTLKEILDEMQ
;
A
#
# COMPACT_ATOMS: atom_id res chain seq x y z
N LYS A 1 10.59 -9.29 4.69
CA LYS A 1 9.65 -10.33 4.21
C LYS A 1 8.37 -9.60 3.82
N THR A 2 7.78 -9.91 2.67
CA THR A 2 6.49 -9.33 2.26
C THR A 2 5.41 -10.40 2.36
N VAL A 3 4.21 -9.99 2.77
CA VAL A 3 3.01 -10.84 2.80
C VAL A 3 1.94 -10.15 1.96
N GLN A 4 1.29 -10.91 1.09
CA GLN A 4 0.13 -10.46 0.32
C GLN A 4 -1.04 -11.40 0.60
N LEU A 5 -2.13 -10.86 1.13
CA LEU A 5 -3.37 -11.59 1.37
C LEU A 5 -4.30 -11.38 0.18
N ILE A 6 -4.91 -12.46 -0.33
CA ILE A 6 -5.66 -12.43 -1.59
C ILE A 6 -7.09 -12.92 -1.36
N GLY A 7 -8.07 -12.12 -1.78
CA GLY A 7 -9.48 -12.51 -1.75
C GLY A 7 -9.93 -12.97 -0.36
N ARG A 8 -10.28 -14.25 -0.24
CA ARG A 8 -10.79 -14.85 1.01
C ARG A 8 -9.76 -14.92 2.15
N ASP A 9 -8.47 -14.76 1.83
CA ASP A 9 -7.41 -14.80 2.84
C ASP A 9 -7.33 -13.46 3.61
N ILE A 10 -8.02 -12.42 3.15
CA ILE A 10 -8.10 -11.12 3.81
C ILE A 10 -9.10 -11.22 4.98
N THR A 11 -8.61 -11.66 6.13
CA THR A 11 -9.37 -11.76 7.38
C THR A 11 -8.70 -10.94 8.48
N SER A 12 -9.47 -10.58 9.51
CA SER A 12 -8.92 -9.88 10.67
C SER A 12 -7.81 -10.68 11.36
N SER A 13 -7.97 -12.00 11.48
CA SER A 13 -6.97 -12.89 12.08
C SER A 13 -5.68 -12.95 11.26
N GLU A 14 -5.76 -13.07 9.93
CA GLU A 14 -4.58 -13.10 9.07
C GLU A 14 -3.86 -11.75 9.08
N VAL A 15 -4.60 -10.63 8.99
CA VAL A 15 -4.00 -9.29 9.10
C VAL A 15 -3.27 -9.12 10.43
N LEU A 16 -3.89 -9.46 11.55
CA LEU A 16 -3.25 -9.35 12.87
C LEU A 16 -2.04 -10.28 13.02
N ALA A 17 -2.12 -11.50 12.50
CA ALA A 17 -0.98 -12.43 12.51
C ALA A 17 0.21 -11.89 11.71
N THR A 18 -0.03 -11.21 10.58
CA THR A 18 1.05 -10.59 9.80
C THR A 18 1.70 -9.39 10.48
N LEU A 19 1.02 -8.78 11.45
CA LEU A 19 1.48 -7.63 12.22
C LEU A 19 2.06 -8.02 13.58
N GLU A 20 2.16 -9.31 13.90
CA GLU A 20 2.75 -9.75 15.17
C GLU A 20 4.20 -9.26 15.31
N GLY A 21 4.48 -8.55 16.40
CA GLY A 21 5.79 -7.95 16.67
C GLY A 21 6.08 -6.66 15.90
N VAL A 22 5.09 -6.07 15.22
CA VAL A 22 5.21 -4.75 14.60
C VAL A 22 4.78 -3.67 15.59
N ASP A 23 5.63 -2.66 15.78
CA ASP A 23 5.30 -1.51 16.63
C ASP A 23 4.63 -0.38 15.84
N THR A 24 5.11 -0.11 14.62
CA THR A 24 4.67 1.04 13.80
C THR A 24 4.24 0.62 12.40
N ILE A 25 3.07 1.10 11.99
CA ILE A 25 2.53 0.96 10.63
C ILE A 25 2.84 2.24 9.83
N TYR A 26 3.48 2.06 8.68
CA TYR A 26 3.71 3.13 7.72
C TYR A 26 2.74 3.01 6.54
N THR A 27 2.17 4.14 6.10
CA THR A 27 1.24 4.19 4.95
C THR A 27 1.50 5.42 4.08
N TYR A 28 0.85 5.49 2.92
CA TYR A 28 0.73 6.71 2.13
C TYR A 28 -0.75 7.04 1.91
N ASN A 29 -1.24 8.10 2.55
CA ASN A 29 -2.66 8.45 2.62
C ASN A 29 -3.54 7.41 3.33
N GLY A 30 -2.94 6.52 4.13
CA GLY A 30 -3.64 5.46 4.82
C GLY A 30 -4.47 5.91 6.00
N ALA A 31 -4.12 7.03 6.65
CA ALA A 31 -4.95 7.61 7.71
C ALA A 31 -6.36 7.96 7.22
N ARG A 32 -6.48 8.31 5.93
CA ARG A 32 -7.72 8.81 5.32
C ARG A 32 -8.45 7.77 4.47
N PHE A 33 -7.77 6.67 4.14
CA PHE A 33 -8.29 5.66 3.22
C PHE A 33 -8.12 4.24 3.75
N ASP A 34 -6.88 3.73 3.79
CA ASP A 34 -6.63 2.32 4.12
C ASP A 34 -7.11 1.91 5.51
N LEU A 35 -6.76 2.66 6.56
CA LEU A 35 -7.09 2.29 7.94
C LEU A 35 -8.61 2.35 8.21
N PRO A 36 -9.35 3.42 7.81
CA PRO A 36 -10.81 3.41 7.90
C PRO A 36 -11.45 2.28 7.10
N PHE A 37 -10.93 1.98 5.90
CA PHE A 37 -11.46 0.92 5.06
C PHE A 37 -11.27 -0.47 5.69
N ILE A 38 -10.08 -0.74 6.24
CA ILE A 38 -9.78 -1.98 6.98
C ILE A 38 -10.70 -2.11 8.20
N TYR A 39 -10.87 -1.05 8.98
CA TYR A 39 -11.75 -1.08 10.14
C TYR A 39 -13.20 -1.37 9.76
N GLN A 40 -13.70 -0.71 8.71
CA GLN A 40 -15.06 -0.90 8.24
C GLN A 40 -15.35 -2.34 7.79
N HIS A 41 -14.38 -3.01 7.15
CA HIS A 41 -14.60 -4.33 6.54
C HIS A 41 -14.16 -5.50 7.45
N LEU A 42 -13.16 -5.30 8.31
CA LEU A 42 -12.60 -6.35 9.17
C LEU A 42 -12.89 -6.15 10.66
N GLY A 43 -13.44 -5.00 11.07
CA GLY A 43 -13.79 -4.71 12.46
C GLY A 43 -12.60 -4.48 13.40
N ILE A 44 -11.38 -4.45 12.88
CA ILE A 44 -10.15 -4.19 13.64
C ILE A 44 -9.65 -2.77 13.41
N ASN A 45 -9.44 -2.01 14.48
CA ASN A 45 -8.98 -0.63 14.39
C ASN A 45 -7.45 -0.55 14.51
N LEU A 46 -6.76 -0.75 13.38
CA LEU A 46 -5.30 -0.73 13.36
C LEU A 46 -4.70 0.62 13.81
N ALA A 47 -5.42 1.73 13.64
CA ALA A 47 -4.97 3.05 14.07
C ALA A 47 -4.96 3.23 15.61
N GLU A 48 -5.77 2.44 16.32
CA GLU A 48 -5.78 2.43 17.80
C GLU A 48 -4.85 1.36 18.38
N MET A 49 -4.54 0.33 17.59
CA MET A 49 -3.74 -0.82 18.04
C MET A 49 -2.23 -0.63 17.86
N TYR A 50 -1.80 0.23 16.93
CA TYR A 50 -0.39 0.41 16.56
C TYR A 50 -0.03 1.88 16.45
N ASP A 51 1.26 2.20 16.60
CA ASP A 51 1.76 3.50 16.19
C ASP A 51 1.60 3.64 14.68
N HIS A 52 1.25 4.84 14.21
CA HIS A 52 0.97 5.08 12.80
C HIS A 52 1.71 6.30 12.27
N CYS A 53 2.34 6.12 11.11
CA CYS A 53 2.96 7.21 10.37
C CYS A 53 2.49 7.22 8.92
N ASP A 54 1.80 8.31 8.53
CA ASP A 54 1.40 8.55 7.15
C ASP A 54 2.43 9.43 6.43
N LEU A 55 3.17 8.82 5.52
CA LEU A 55 4.25 9.48 4.79
C LEU A 55 3.74 10.56 3.83
N MET A 56 2.47 10.54 3.44
CA MET A 56 1.90 11.62 2.63
C MET A 56 2.06 12.97 3.33
N PHE A 57 1.83 13.04 4.65
CA PHE A 57 1.98 14.29 5.40
C PHE A 57 3.45 14.71 5.56
N GLN A 58 4.40 13.77 5.56
CA GLN A 58 5.82 14.09 5.54
C GLN A 58 6.26 14.61 4.17
N CYS A 59 5.84 13.97 3.07
CA CYS A 59 6.04 14.46 1.71
C CYS A 59 5.54 15.90 1.56
N TRP A 60 4.35 16.17 2.12
CA TRP A 60 3.73 17.48 2.12
C TRP A 60 4.56 18.57 2.81
N ARG A 61 5.31 18.24 3.86
CA ARG A 61 6.24 19.18 4.52
C ARG A 61 7.46 19.50 3.65
N ASN A 62 7.85 18.55 2.79
CA ASN A 62 8.95 18.68 1.83
C ASN A 62 8.50 19.13 0.42
N ASN A 63 7.30 19.72 0.30
CA ASN A 63 6.72 20.16 -0.98
C ASN A 63 6.50 19.08 -2.04
N LEU A 64 6.55 17.80 -1.67
CA LEU A 64 6.23 16.66 -2.52
C LEU A 64 4.70 16.44 -2.46
N ARG A 65 4.02 16.61 -3.59
CA ARG A 65 2.55 16.53 -3.69
C ARG A 65 2.10 15.49 -4.71
N GLY A 66 0.90 14.96 -4.50
CA GLY A 66 0.26 13.98 -5.37
C GLY A 66 0.06 12.63 -4.68
N GLY A 67 -0.41 11.63 -5.45
CA GLY A 67 -0.40 10.23 -5.01
C GLY A 67 1.02 9.66 -4.96
N LEU A 68 1.19 8.50 -4.33
CA LEU A 68 2.49 7.84 -4.13
C LEU A 68 3.33 7.80 -5.42
N LYS A 69 2.75 7.31 -6.53
CA LYS A 69 3.36 7.31 -7.87
C LYS A 69 3.87 8.67 -8.34
N GLY A 70 3.11 9.71 -8.07
CA GLY A 70 3.48 11.06 -8.44
C GLY A 70 4.71 11.53 -7.68
N VAL A 71 4.79 11.19 -6.39
CA VAL A 71 5.94 11.51 -5.53
C VAL A 71 7.17 10.67 -5.87
N GLU A 72 7.00 9.37 -6.09
CA GLU A 72 8.08 8.49 -6.55
C GLU A 72 8.72 9.01 -7.84
N LYS A 73 7.91 9.42 -8.82
CA LYS A 73 8.41 10.01 -10.06
C LYS A 73 9.18 11.32 -9.81
N GLN A 74 8.73 12.16 -8.88
CA GLN A 74 9.44 13.39 -8.50
C GLN A 74 10.81 13.09 -7.87
N LEU A 75 10.92 11.96 -7.15
CA LEU A 75 12.14 11.52 -6.47
C LEU A 75 13.01 10.55 -7.28
N GLY A 76 12.58 10.18 -8.50
CA GLY A 76 13.30 9.22 -9.33
C GLY A 76 13.24 7.77 -8.85
N ILE A 77 12.25 7.41 -8.03
CA ILE A 77 12.00 6.02 -7.61
C ILE A 77 11.37 5.28 -8.79
N SER A 78 12.04 4.23 -9.27
CA SER A 78 11.62 3.44 -10.43
C SER A 78 10.44 2.51 -10.12
N ARG A 79 9.67 2.18 -11.16
CA ARG A 79 8.67 1.11 -11.16
C ARG A 79 8.83 0.24 -12.40
N GLU A 80 8.56 -1.06 -12.25
CA GLU A 80 8.35 -1.98 -13.35
C GLU A 80 6.88 -1.97 -13.81
N SER A 81 5.92 -1.67 -12.93
CA SER A 81 4.48 -1.56 -13.26
C SER A 81 4.08 -0.23 -13.93
N GLU A 82 4.97 0.37 -14.72
CA GLU A 82 4.64 1.59 -15.46
C GLU A 82 3.39 1.39 -16.34
N GLY A 83 2.46 2.34 -16.24
CA GLY A 83 1.19 2.30 -16.99
C GLY A 83 0.03 1.61 -16.27
N VAL A 84 0.26 0.89 -15.17
CA VAL A 84 -0.83 0.41 -14.30
C VAL A 84 -1.22 1.54 -13.36
N ASP A 85 -2.43 2.08 -13.50
CA ASP A 85 -3.01 3.06 -12.57
C ASP A 85 -4.03 2.40 -11.62
N GLY A 86 -4.67 3.19 -10.76
CA GLY A 86 -5.67 2.66 -9.83
C GLY A 86 -6.90 2.08 -10.52
N LEU A 87 -7.27 2.59 -11.70
CA LEU A 87 -8.39 2.07 -12.49
C LEU A 87 -8.01 0.74 -13.15
N GLU A 88 -6.78 0.65 -13.67
CA GLU A 88 -6.27 -0.59 -14.26
C GLU A 88 -6.10 -1.69 -13.21
N ALA A 89 -5.68 -1.36 -11.98
CA ALA A 89 -5.66 -2.32 -10.87
C ALA A 89 -7.04 -2.95 -10.60
N ILE A 90 -8.11 -2.16 -10.65
CA ILE A 90 -9.49 -2.66 -10.51
C ILE A 90 -9.86 -3.58 -11.69
N ARG A 91 -9.44 -3.24 -12.92
CA ARG A 91 -9.69 -4.09 -14.11
C ARG A 91 -8.95 -5.41 -14.04
N LEU A 92 -7.70 -5.41 -13.58
CA LEU A 92 -6.91 -6.62 -13.36
C LEU A 92 -7.58 -7.53 -12.33
N TRP A 93 -8.07 -6.96 -11.22
CA TRP A 93 -8.84 -7.71 -10.22
C TRP A 93 -10.11 -8.33 -10.81
N ASN A 94 -10.88 -7.56 -11.59
CA ASN A 94 -12.09 -8.07 -12.23
C ASN A 94 -11.80 -9.19 -13.23
N ARG A 95 -10.73 -9.09 -14.03
CA ARG A 95 -10.30 -10.16 -14.95
C ARG A 95 -9.98 -11.45 -14.20
N TYR A 96 -9.24 -11.34 -13.10
CA TYR A 96 -8.97 -12.49 -12.24
C TYR A 96 -10.27 -13.08 -11.69
N LEU A 97 -11.16 -12.25 -11.13
CA LEU A 97 -12.38 -12.69 -10.47
C LEU A 97 -13.37 -13.38 -11.42
N TYR A 98 -13.57 -12.81 -12.61
CA TYR A 98 -14.61 -13.26 -13.54
C TYR A 98 -14.11 -14.23 -14.61
N SER A 99 -12.81 -14.22 -14.92
CA SER A 99 -12.22 -15.04 -15.99
C SER A 99 -11.13 -15.99 -15.51
N ALA A 100 -10.86 -16.05 -14.20
CA ALA A 100 -9.75 -16.82 -13.61
C ALA A 100 -8.38 -16.48 -14.24
N ASP A 101 -8.21 -15.23 -14.65
CA ASP A 101 -7.02 -14.73 -15.32
C ASP A 101 -5.87 -14.56 -14.32
N LEU A 102 -4.99 -15.58 -14.25
CA LEU A 102 -3.86 -15.61 -13.32
C LEU A 102 -2.76 -14.60 -13.68
N GLU A 103 -2.60 -14.25 -14.96
CA GLU A 103 -1.64 -13.22 -15.39
C GLU A 103 -2.09 -11.83 -14.94
N ALA A 104 -3.41 -11.58 -14.97
CA ALA A 104 -3.97 -10.35 -14.42
C ALA A 104 -3.74 -10.25 -12.92
N LEU A 105 -3.91 -11.35 -12.18
CA LEU A 105 -3.61 -11.39 -10.74
C LEU A 105 -2.13 -11.15 -10.48
N ASP A 106 -1.22 -11.82 -11.19
CA ASP A 106 0.23 -11.64 -11.04
C ASP A 106 0.63 -10.16 -11.26
N THR A 107 0.09 -9.55 -12.31
CA THR A 107 0.35 -8.13 -12.62
C THR A 107 -0.16 -7.22 -11.50
N LEU A 108 -1.37 -7.49 -10.97
CA LEU A 108 -1.93 -6.74 -9.84
C LEU A 108 -1.10 -6.90 -8.56
N LEU A 109 -0.61 -8.11 -8.28
CA LEU A 109 0.20 -8.38 -7.10
C LEU A 109 1.57 -7.72 -7.20
N ARG A 110 2.22 -7.74 -8.38
CA ARG A 110 3.46 -6.98 -8.61
C ARG A 110 3.25 -5.49 -8.44
N TYR A 111 2.17 -4.97 -9.01
CA TYR A 111 1.77 -3.58 -8.84
C TYR A 111 1.61 -3.18 -7.35
N ASN A 112 0.89 -4.00 -6.56
CA ASN A 112 0.69 -3.77 -5.14
C ASN A 112 1.98 -3.95 -4.32
N LEU A 113 2.84 -4.91 -4.70
CA LEU A 113 4.14 -5.13 -4.08
C LEU A 113 5.05 -3.91 -4.22
N GLU A 114 5.08 -3.30 -5.40
CA GLU A 114 5.85 -2.08 -5.64
C GLU A 114 5.39 -0.91 -4.77
N ASP A 115 4.08 -0.76 -4.53
CA ASP A 115 3.59 0.27 -3.60
C ASP A 115 4.21 0.09 -2.19
N VAL A 116 4.39 -1.15 -1.72
CA VAL A 116 4.98 -1.44 -0.40
C VAL A 116 6.50 -1.27 -0.39
N ILE A 117 7.19 -1.78 -1.42
CA ILE A 117 8.65 -1.67 -1.52
C ILE A 117 9.05 -0.19 -1.66
N ASN A 118 8.38 0.55 -2.53
CA ASN A 118 8.71 1.95 -2.77
C ASN A 118 8.28 2.84 -1.61
N LEU A 119 7.25 2.46 -0.83
CA LEU A 119 6.93 3.16 0.41
C LEU A 119 8.09 3.11 1.42
N LYS A 120 8.79 1.97 1.51
CA LYS A 120 10.01 1.85 2.33
C LYS A 120 11.11 2.78 1.82
N THR A 121 11.39 2.76 0.51
CA THR A 121 12.39 3.65 -0.12
C THR A 121 12.05 5.12 0.10
N LEU A 122 10.77 5.49 -0.05
CA LEU A 122 10.29 6.85 0.21
C LEU A 122 10.54 7.27 1.66
N LYS A 123 10.26 6.39 2.62
CA LYS A 123 10.55 6.66 4.04
C LYS A 123 12.04 6.96 4.26
N GLU A 124 12.92 6.12 3.72
CA GLU A 124 14.37 6.28 3.86
C GLU A 124 14.84 7.64 3.28
N ILE A 125 14.37 8.02 2.10
CA ILE A 125 14.66 9.32 1.50
C ILE A 125 14.16 10.47 2.40
N LEU A 126 12.94 10.36 2.93
CA LEU A 126 12.36 11.39 3.79
C LEU A 126 13.12 11.54 5.12
N ASP A 127 13.64 10.45 5.68
CA ASP A 127 14.47 10.47 6.88
C ASP A 127 15.81 11.20 6.63
N GLU A 128 16.39 11.08 5.44
CA GLU A 128 17.62 11.79 5.04
C GLU A 128 17.41 13.29 4.76
N MET A 129 16.15 13.72 4.53
CA MET A 129 15.80 15.12 4.28
C MET A 129 15.58 15.93 5.57
N GLN A 130 15.57 15.29 6.74
CA GLN A 130 15.38 15.93 8.05
C GLN A 130 16.67 16.53 8.60
#